data_AF-A0A6V8E729-F1
#
_entry.id   AF-A0A6V8E729-F1
#
_cell.length_a   1.000
_cell.length_b   1.000
_cell.length_c   1.000
_cell.angle_alpha   90.00
_cell.angle_beta   90.00
_cell.angle_gamma   90.00
#
_symmetry.space_group_name_H-M   'P 1'
#
loop_
_entity.id
_entity.type
_entity.pdbx_description
1 polymer ?
#
loop_
_entity_poly.entity_id
_entity_poly.type
_entity_poly.pdbx_seq_one_letter_code
_entity_poly.pdbx_strand_id
1 'polypeptide(L)' 'KFGAVLGEGTATGCNSVTNPGVVLGCNSVVWPNVTVTGVYGPSSQHR' A
#
# COMPACT_ATOMS: atom_id res chain seq x y z
N LYS A 1 -4.42 13.07 -12.18
CA LYS A 1 -4.31 11.59 -12.00
C LYS A 1 -4.21 11.33 -10.51
N PHE A 2 -5.08 10.50 -9.93
CA PHE A 2 -5.03 10.19 -8.49
C PHE A 2 -3.93 9.15 -8.23
N GLY A 3 -3.11 9.38 -7.20
CA GLY A 3 -2.02 8.49 -6.81
C GLY A 3 -2.49 7.36 -5.88
N ALA A 4 -1.72 7.11 -4.83
CA ALA A 4 -2.10 6.25 -3.73
C ALA A 4 -2.13 7.03 -2.41
N VAL A 5 -3.00 6.62 -1.50
CA VAL A 5 -3.07 7.15 -0.13
C VAL A 5 -2.44 6.15 0.81
N LEU A 6 -1.41 6.58 1.54
CA LEU A 6 -0.69 5.76 2.51
C LEU A 6 -0.95 6.30 3.90
N GLY A 7 -1.55 5.48 4.76
CA GLY A 7 -1.76 5.80 6.17
C GLY A 7 -0.45 5.87 6.94
N GLU A 8 -0.49 6.52 8.10
CA GLU A 8 0.65 6.62 9.01
C GLU A 8 1.22 5.23 9.36
N GLY A 9 2.55 5.11 9.43
CA GLY A 9 3.21 3.84 9.75
C GLY A 9 3.15 2.80 8.62
N THR A 10 2.69 3.15 7.43
CA THR A 10 2.73 2.25 6.27
C THR A 10 4.17 2.11 5.76
N ALA A 11 4.61 0.87 5.55
CA ALA A 11 5.93 0.56 4.99
C ALA A 11 5.78 -0.12 3.62
N THR A 12 6.52 0.39 2.63
CA THR A 12 6.55 -0.16 1.27
C THR A 12 7.91 -0.73 0.94
N GLY A 13 7.98 -2.01 0.60
CA GLY A 13 9.20 -2.67 0.18
C GLY A 13 9.73 -2.16 -1.17
N CYS A 14 11.00 -2.42 -1.44
CA CYS A 14 11.65 -2.03 -2.70
C CYS A 14 10.88 -2.56 -3.91
N ASN A 15 10.75 -1.73 -4.95
CA ASN A 15 10.03 -2.09 -6.19
C ASN A 15 8.56 -2.51 -5.96
N SER A 16 7.94 -2.10 -4.86
CA SER A 16 6.49 -2.24 -4.70
C SER A 16 5.77 -1.19 -5.55
N VAL A 17 4.63 -1.58 -6.11
CA VAL A 17 3.81 -0.75 -7.00
C VAL A 17 2.44 -0.54 -6.36
N THR A 18 2.01 0.72 -6.27
CA THR A 18 0.64 1.06 -5.87
C THR A 18 -0.09 1.62 -7.08
N ASN A 19 -1.12 0.92 -7.54
CA ASN A 19 -1.92 1.39 -8.66
C ASN A 19 -2.71 2.66 -8.28
N PRO A 20 -3.02 3.54 -9.26
CA PRO A 20 -3.87 4.70 -9.03
C PRO A 20 -5.17 4.33 -8.29
N GLY A 21 -5.48 5.02 -7.20
CA GLY A 21 -6.66 4.73 -6.37
C GLY A 21 -6.41 3.79 -5.20
N VAL A 22 -5.18 3.31 -4.99
CA VAL A 22 -4.85 2.51 -3.80
C VAL A 22 -5.01 3.34 -2.53
N VAL A 23 -5.62 2.74 -1.51
CA VAL A 23 -5.66 3.28 -0.15
C VAL A 23 -5.16 2.20 0.81
N LEU A 24 -4.06 2.48 1.50
CA LEU A 24 -3.52 1.64 2.54
C LEU A 24 -3.79 2.30 3.91
N GLY A 25 -4.52 1.61 4.78
CA GLY A 25 -4.74 2.07 6.15
C GLY A 25 -3.46 2.07 6.98
N CYS A 26 -3.47 2.75 8.13
CA CYS A 26 -2.31 2.90 9.00
C CYS A 26 -1.67 1.56 9.39
N ASN A 27 -0.35 1.55 9.60
CA ASN A 27 0.45 0.37 9.97
C ASN A 27 0.41 -0.79 8.96
N SER A 28 0.15 -0.52 7.67
CA SER A 28 0.16 -1.55 6.63
C SER A 28 1.57 -1.83 6.10
N VAL A 29 1.81 -3.05 5.62
CA VAL A 29 3.11 -3.46 5.07
C VAL A 29 2.92 -4.01 3.65
N VAL A 30 3.67 -3.48 2.70
CA VAL A 30 3.78 -4.01 1.34
C VAL A 30 5.15 -4.61 1.15
N TRP A 31 5.21 -5.89 0.76
CA TRP A 31 6.48 -6.58 0.55
C TRP A 31 7.17 -6.11 -0.76
N PRO A 32 8.49 -6.32 -0.88
CA PRO A 32 9.21 -5.96 -2.10
C PRO A 32 8.60 -6.67 -3.33
N ASN A 33 8.59 -5.97 -4.46
CA ASN A 33 8.08 -6.48 -5.74
C ASN A 33 6.57 -6.84 -5.77
N VAL A 34 5.79 -6.35 -4.80
CA VAL A 34 4.33 -6.54 -4.75
C VAL A 34 3.61 -5.41 -5.47
N THR A 35 2.57 -5.75 -6.23
CA THR A 35 1.65 -4.77 -6.84
C THR A 35 0.31 -4.76 -6.09
N VAL A 36 -0.06 -3.60 -5.56
CA VAL A 36 -1.26 -3.40 -4.74
C VAL A 36 -2.32 -2.64 -5.54
N THR A 37 -3.59 -3.07 -5.45
CA THR A 37 -4.73 -2.41 -6.11
C THR A 37 -5.96 -2.46 -5.20
N GLY A 38 -6.60 -1.32 -4.94
CA GLY A 38 -7.83 -1.24 -4.15
C GLY A 38 -7.65 -0.57 -2.80
N VAL A 39 -8.66 -0.72 -1.94
CA VAL A 39 -8.76 -0.05 -0.63
C VAL A 39 -8.62 -1.09 0.48
N TYR A 40 -7.70 -0.85 1.41
CA TYR A 40 -7.37 -1.76 2.51
C TYR A 40 -7.42 -1.05 3.85
N GLY A 41 -7.95 -1.76 4.85
CA GLY A 41 -7.99 -1.31 6.23
C GLY A 41 -6.60 -1.23 6.88
N PRO A 42 -6.53 -0.73 8.12
CA PRO A 42 -5.30 -0.66 8.89
C PRO A 42 -4.71 -2.05 9.16
N SER A 43 -3.40 -2.10 9.41
CA SER A 43 -2.64 -3.32 9.74
C SER A 43 -2.71 -4.41 8.67
N SER A 44 -2.87 -4.03 7.40
CA SER A 44 -2.92 -4.98 6.27
C SER A 44 -1.51 -5.39 5.81
N GLN A 45 -1.35 -6.65 5.38
CA GLN A 45 -0.08 -7.14 4.82
C GLN A 45 -0.27 -7.63 3.38
N HIS A 46 0.54 -7.10 2.46
CA HIS A 46 0.48 -7.38 1.02
C HIS A 46 1.77 -8.06 0.57
N ARG A 47 1.66 -9.33 0.20
CA ARG A 47 2.78 -10.22 -0.18
C ARG A 47 2.77 -10.54 -1.67
#